data_AF-A0A9W4X4P9-F1
#
_entry.id   AF-A0A9W4X4P9-F1
#
_cell.length_a   1.000
_cell.length_b   1.000
_cell.length_c   1.000
_cell.angle_alpha   90.00
_cell.angle_beta   90.00
_cell.angle_gamma   90.00
#
_symmetry.space_group_name_H-M   'P 1'
#
loop_
_entity.id
_entity.type
_entity.pdbx_description
1 polymer ?
#
loop_
_entity_poly.entity_id
_entity_poly.type
_entity_poly.pdbx_seq_one_letter_code
_entity_poly.pdbx_strand_id
1 'polypeptide(L)'
;MLVKNRSIKAFYNHKCMQPNPYRIIWDLEMLTEKLTSEEKMKLTHTERLQTHRPCGYCYVIVQIDSSLNYEIISHNLYRGPDALERFVLKIKEELLAIQEDLSALAEMIMAPGDLKAYNKATECWICKGPFLKPAPEVVQKLEEAKHNLLEIKEWESCMEKEHPEKKEAQKRYREALSALNRKVKDYDHINGNYPLLL
;
A
#
# COMPACT_ATOMS: atom_id res chain seq x y z
N MET A 1 -23.71 -19.67 15.21
CA MET A 1 -23.75 -19.65 13.73
C MET A 1 -22.34 -19.92 13.23
N LEU A 2 -22.16 -20.92 12.36
CA LEU A 2 -20.85 -21.35 11.85
C LEU A 2 -20.14 -20.21 11.10
N VAL A 3 -18.93 -19.89 11.56
CA VAL A 3 -17.98 -19.03 10.85
C VAL A 3 -17.52 -19.79 9.61
N LYS A 4 -18.16 -19.54 8.46
CA LYS A 4 -17.71 -20.07 7.18
C LYS A 4 -16.30 -19.55 6.93
N ASN A 5 -15.39 -20.46 6.55
CA ASN A 5 -14.07 -20.19 5.99
C ASN A 5 -14.19 -19.16 4.85
N ARG A 6 -14.14 -17.87 5.19
CA ARG A 6 -13.93 -16.79 4.23
C ARG A 6 -12.44 -16.77 3.94
N SER A 7 -12.07 -16.64 2.66
CA SER A 7 -10.68 -16.42 2.29
C SER A 7 -10.11 -15.27 3.14
N ILE A 8 -8.92 -15.50 3.72
CA ILE A 8 -8.30 -14.61 4.71
C ILE A 8 -8.00 -13.21 4.13
N LYS A 9 -8.05 -13.05 2.81
CA LYS A 9 -7.78 -11.79 2.10
C LYS A 9 -8.87 -11.51 1.07
N ALA A 10 -9.95 -10.86 1.50
CA ALA A 10 -10.92 -10.24 0.59
C ALA A 10 -10.86 -8.73 0.80
N PHE A 11 -10.89 -7.96 -0.30
CA PHE A 11 -10.98 -6.51 -0.23
C PHE A 11 -12.41 -6.13 0.18
N TYR A 12 -12.53 -5.39 1.28
CA TYR A 12 -13.80 -4.84 1.73
C TYR A 12 -13.73 -3.32 1.65
N ASN A 13 -14.52 -2.72 0.76
CA ASN A 13 -14.63 -1.28 0.66
C ASN A 13 -15.42 -0.74 1.87
N HIS A 14 -14.70 -0.29 2.89
CA HIS A 14 -15.28 0.45 4.00
C HIS A 14 -15.43 1.92 3.63
N LYS A 15 -16.32 2.23 2.68
CA LYS A 15 -16.71 3.60 2.27
C LYS A 15 -15.52 4.53 1.96
N CYS A 16 -14.44 4.00 1.38
CA CYS A 16 -13.22 4.77 1.09
C CYS A 16 -12.68 5.54 2.31
N MET A 17 -12.82 4.98 3.52
CA MET A 17 -12.41 5.64 4.78
C MET A 17 -10.89 5.81 4.90
N GLN A 18 -10.08 5.09 4.12
CA GLN A 18 -8.65 5.36 4.07
C GLN A 18 -8.40 6.67 3.31
N PRO A 19 -7.77 7.67 3.94
CA PRO A 19 -7.40 8.89 3.24
C PRO A 19 -6.41 8.53 2.14
N ASN A 20 -6.77 8.89 0.91
CA ASN A 20 -5.86 8.83 -0.22
C ASN A 20 -5.34 10.26 -0.46
N PRO A 21 -4.06 10.54 -0.15
CA PRO A 21 -3.50 11.88 -0.24
C PRO A 21 -3.44 12.41 -1.67
N TYR A 22 -3.51 11.55 -2.68
CA TYR A 22 -3.46 11.94 -4.09
C TYR A 22 -4.69 11.45 -4.86
N ARG A 23 -5.29 12.33 -5.66
CA ARG A 23 -6.40 11.99 -6.56
C ARG A 23 -6.09 12.46 -7.97
N ILE A 24 -6.15 11.54 -8.92
CA ILE A 24 -6.01 11.85 -10.34
C ILE A 24 -7.41 11.87 -10.95
N ILE A 25 -7.86 13.05 -11.37
CA ILE A 25 -9.09 13.24 -12.13
C ILE A 25 -8.69 13.41 -13.57
N TRP A 26 -9.27 12.61 -14.46
CA TRP A 26 -8.90 12.62 -15.87
C TRP A 26 -10.09 12.36 -16.77
N ASP A 27 -9.96 12.79 -18.01
CA ASP A 27 -10.90 12.54 -19.09
C ASP A 27 -10.15 12.26 -20.40
N LEU A 28 -10.71 11.38 -21.24
CA LEU A 28 -10.18 11.05 -22.56
C LEU A 28 -11.17 11.47 -23.63
N GLU A 29 -10.71 12.29 -24.57
CA GLU A 29 -11.50 12.67 -25.73
C GLU A 29 -11.34 11.64 -26.84
N MET A 30 -12.47 11.24 -27.42
CA MET A 30 -12.54 10.18 -28.42
C MET A 30 -13.30 10.69 -29.65
N LEU A 31 -12.74 10.48 -30.85
CA LEU A 31 -13.46 10.61 -32.10
C LEU A 31 -14.17 9.30 -32.43
N THR A 32 -15.39 9.40 -32.96
CA THR A 32 -16.14 8.25 -33.45
C THR A 32 -15.97 8.16 -34.96
N GLU A 33 -15.29 7.11 -35.42
CA GLU A 33 -15.09 6.83 -36.84
C GLU A 33 -16.01 5.68 -37.26
N LYS A 34 -16.56 5.75 -38.49
CA LYS A 34 -17.35 4.65 -39.05
C LYS A 34 -16.42 3.49 -39.37
N LEU A 35 -16.86 2.27 -39.07
CA LEU A 35 -16.11 1.07 -39.44
C LEU A 35 -16.08 0.88 -40.95
N THR A 36 -14.96 0.37 -41.43
CA THR A 36 -14.79 -0.02 -42.84
C THR A 36 -15.62 -1.28 -43.15
N SER A 37 -15.96 -1.48 -44.42
CA SER A 37 -16.75 -2.65 -44.87
C SER A 37 -16.09 -3.99 -44.50
N GLU A 38 -14.76 -4.03 -44.49
CA GLU A 38 -13.96 -5.22 -44.15
C GLU A 38 -14.02 -5.56 -42.65
N GLU A 39 -14.07 -4.56 -41.78
CA GLU A 39 -14.20 -4.75 -40.32
C GLU A 39 -15.60 -5.23 -39.93
N LYS A 40 -16.63 -4.78 -40.66
CA LYS A 40 -18.01 -5.24 -40.45
C LYS A 40 -18.20 -6.72 -40.78
N MET A 41 -17.54 -7.23 -41.82
CA MET A 41 -17.65 -8.63 -42.24
C MET A 41 -17.05 -9.64 -41.25
N LYS A 42 -16.21 -9.19 -40.29
CA LYS A 42 -15.58 -10.05 -39.28
C LYS A 42 -16.47 -10.33 -38.06
N LEU A 43 -17.64 -9.71 -37.97
CA LEU A 43 -18.51 -9.81 -36.79
C LEU A 43 -19.70 -10.72 -37.09
N THR A 44 -19.76 -11.88 -36.43
CA THR A 44 -20.72 -12.95 -36.75
C THR A 44 -22.02 -12.89 -35.96
N HIS A 45 -22.10 -12.13 -34.86
CA HIS A 45 -23.28 -12.12 -33.97
C HIS A 45 -23.70 -10.74 -33.43
N THR A 46 -22.88 -9.70 -33.56
CA THR A 46 -23.23 -8.34 -33.11
C THR A 46 -22.56 -7.32 -34.03
N GLU A 47 -23.35 -6.44 -34.65
CA GLU A 47 -22.83 -5.43 -35.57
C GLU A 47 -22.26 -4.25 -34.79
N ARG A 48 -20.93 -4.12 -34.76
CA ARG A 48 -20.29 -2.87 -34.31
C ARG A 48 -20.49 -1.84 -35.43
N LEU A 49 -20.96 -0.64 -35.08
CA LEU A 49 -21.23 0.42 -36.07
C LEU A 49 -20.09 1.44 -36.20
N GLN A 50 -19.39 1.68 -35.10
CA GLN A 50 -18.34 2.71 -35.00
C GLN A 50 -17.14 2.23 -34.17
N THR A 51 -15.99 2.84 -34.42
CA THR A 51 -14.79 2.70 -33.59
C THR A 51 -14.47 4.01 -32.89
N HIS A 52 -13.92 3.92 -31.68
CA HIS A 52 -13.54 5.07 -30.88
C HIS A 52 -12.03 5.23 -31.00
N ARG A 53 -11.59 6.39 -31.48
CA ARG A 53 -10.18 6.73 -31.61
C ARG A 53 -9.85 7.84 -30.61
N PRO A 54 -8.92 7.61 -29.65
CA PRO A 54 -8.44 8.64 -28.76
C PRO A 54 -7.82 9.80 -29.54
N CYS A 55 -8.23 11.03 -29.24
CA CYS A 55 -7.73 12.23 -29.90
C CYS A 55 -7.24 13.30 -28.92
N GLY A 56 -7.48 13.13 -27.62
CA GLY A 56 -7.00 14.03 -26.60
C GLY A 56 -7.21 13.49 -25.20
N TYR A 57 -6.61 14.15 -24.22
CA TYR A 57 -6.84 13.89 -22.81
C TYR A 57 -6.65 15.16 -21.98
N CYS A 58 -7.25 15.16 -20.81
CA CYS A 58 -6.95 16.10 -19.74
C CYS A 58 -6.81 15.32 -18.44
N TYR A 59 -5.85 15.68 -17.60
CA TYR A 59 -5.83 15.25 -16.22
C TYR A 59 -5.44 16.37 -15.27
N VAL A 60 -5.90 16.25 -14.03
CA VAL A 60 -5.57 17.10 -12.90
C VAL A 60 -5.27 16.19 -11.71
N ILE A 61 -4.15 16.45 -11.04
CA ILE A 61 -3.74 15.76 -9.83
C ILE A 61 -3.98 16.69 -8.65
N VAL A 62 -4.79 16.22 -7.72
CA VAL A 62 -5.15 16.92 -6.50
C VAL A 62 -4.47 16.22 -5.33
N GLN A 63 -3.66 16.98 -4.58
CA GLN A 63 -3.11 16.56 -3.31
C GLN A 63 -4.03 17.03 -2.17
N ILE A 64 -4.17 16.20 -1.14
CA ILE A 64 -4.92 16.50 0.08
C ILE A 64 -3.93 16.47 1.25
N ASP A 65 -3.80 17.60 1.94
CA ASP A 65 -2.96 17.67 3.13
C ASP A 65 -3.68 17.12 4.39
N SER A 66 -2.97 17.09 5.51
CA SER A 66 -3.50 16.63 6.80
C SER A 66 -4.64 17.51 7.35
N SER A 67 -4.79 18.72 6.84
CA SER A 67 -5.84 19.68 7.20
C SER A 67 -7.03 19.63 6.22
N LEU A 68 -7.08 18.65 5.32
CA LEU A 68 -8.10 18.51 4.27
C LEU A 68 -8.13 19.68 3.29
N ASN A 69 -7.02 20.40 3.12
CA ASN A 69 -6.86 21.37 2.04
C ASN A 69 -6.57 20.62 0.74
N TYR A 70 -7.22 21.07 -0.33
CA TYR A 70 -7.10 20.50 -1.66
C TYR A 70 -6.23 21.41 -2.51
N GLU A 71 -5.11 20.90 -3.01
CA GLU A 71 -4.20 21.63 -3.88
C GLU A 71 -4.04 20.91 -5.22
N ILE A 72 -4.08 21.66 -6.33
CA ILE A 72 -3.77 21.13 -7.65
C ILE A 72 -2.26 21.21 -7.83
N ILE A 73 -1.61 20.06 -7.86
CA ILE A 73 -0.14 19.97 -7.92
C ILE A 73 0.40 19.72 -9.32
N SER A 74 -0.41 19.11 -10.18
CA SER A 74 -0.06 18.86 -11.57
C SER A 74 -1.31 18.80 -12.43
N HIS A 75 -1.18 19.18 -13.69
CA HIS A 75 -2.22 19.04 -14.69
C HIS A 75 -1.59 18.96 -16.08
N ASN A 76 -2.28 18.28 -16.99
CA ASN A 76 -1.88 18.25 -18.38
C ASN A 76 -3.09 18.18 -19.30
N LEU A 77 -3.00 18.90 -20.40
CA LEU A 77 -3.97 18.88 -21.49
C LEU A 77 -3.23 18.59 -22.79
N TYR A 78 -3.70 17.59 -23.52
CA TYR A 78 -3.12 17.20 -24.79
C TYR A 78 -4.18 16.88 -25.83
N ARG A 79 -3.90 17.23 -27.08
CA ARG A 79 -4.71 16.86 -28.27
C ARG A 79 -3.77 16.38 -29.37
N GLY A 80 -4.01 15.18 -29.86
CA GLY A 80 -3.18 14.56 -30.89
C GLY A 80 -3.57 13.11 -31.18
N PRO A 81 -3.12 12.55 -32.31
CA PRO A 81 -3.45 11.19 -32.73
C PRO A 81 -2.83 10.10 -31.84
N ASP A 82 -1.78 10.44 -31.08
CA ASP A 82 -1.04 9.62 -30.13
C ASP A 82 -1.46 9.89 -28.67
N ALA A 83 -2.67 10.43 -28.47
CA ALA A 83 -3.17 10.86 -27.16
C ALA A 83 -3.11 9.76 -26.09
N LEU A 84 -3.50 8.53 -26.43
CA LEU A 84 -3.51 7.43 -25.46
C LEU A 84 -2.10 7.04 -25.01
N GLU A 85 -1.15 6.96 -25.93
CA GLU A 85 0.24 6.61 -25.61
C GLU A 85 0.87 7.68 -24.70
N ARG A 86 0.70 8.96 -25.06
CA ARG A 86 1.19 10.07 -24.24
C ARG A 86 0.51 10.13 -22.88
N PHE A 87 -0.79 9.87 -22.80
CA PHE A 87 -1.51 9.81 -21.54
C PHE A 87 -0.89 8.77 -20.60
N VAL A 88 -0.68 7.55 -21.09
CA VAL A 88 -0.07 6.47 -20.28
C VAL A 88 1.34 6.82 -19.83
N LEU A 89 2.16 7.43 -20.70
CA LEU A 89 3.50 7.86 -20.35
C LEU A 89 3.46 8.94 -19.26
N LYS A 90 2.60 9.95 -19.40
CA LYS A 90 2.47 11.02 -18.42
C LYS A 90 1.97 10.51 -17.07
N ILE A 91 0.94 9.67 -17.05
CA ILE A 91 0.45 9.08 -15.79
C ILE A 91 1.53 8.21 -15.12
N LYS A 92 2.40 7.54 -15.87
CA LYS A 92 3.55 6.82 -15.29
C LYS A 92 4.58 7.76 -14.65
N GLU A 93 4.92 8.87 -15.30
CA GLU A 93 5.81 9.90 -14.74
C GLU A 93 5.23 10.46 -13.43
N GLU A 94 3.95 10.81 -13.44
CA GLU A 94 3.22 11.31 -12.26
C GLU A 94 3.17 10.27 -11.14
N LEU A 95 2.96 9.00 -11.47
CA LEU A 95 2.97 7.92 -10.50
C LEU A 95 4.33 7.80 -9.80
N LEU A 96 5.44 7.93 -10.55
CA LEU A 96 6.78 7.89 -9.96
C LEU A 96 7.01 9.09 -9.02
N ALA A 97 6.60 10.29 -9.42
CA ALA A 97 6.69 11.47 -8.57
C ALA A 97 5.87 11.33 -7.28
N ILE A 98 4.63 10.85 -7.38
CA ILE A 98 3.78 10.56 -6.21
C ILE A 98 4.41 9.49 -5.32
N GLN A 99 4.98 8.44 -5.89
CA GLN A 99 5.65 7.39 -5.12
C GLN A 99 6.89 7.90 -4.40
N GLU A 100 7.67 8.77 -5.03
CA GLU A 100 8.84 9.40 -4.42
C GLU A 100 8.42 10.26 -3.21
N ASP A 101 7.39 11.10 -3.37
CA ASP A 101 6.84 11.90 -2.27
C ASP A 101 6.29 11.02 -1.13
N LEU A 102 5.49 10.00 -1.44
CA LEU A 102 4.96 9.08 -0.44
C LEU A 102 6.03 8.22 0.25
N SER A 103 7.21 8.07 -0.37
CA SER A 103 8.34 7.36 0.21
C SER A 103 9.17 8.24 1.15
N ALA A 104 8.97 9.57 1.12
CA ALA A 104 9.63 10.48 2.04
C ALA A 104 9.16 10.23 3.47
N LEU A 105 10.12 10.18 4.40
CA LEU A 105 9.81 10.03 5.83
C LEU A 105 9.18 11.33 6.34
N ALA A 106 7.86 11.34 6.48
CA ALA A 106 7.16 12.42 7.16
C ALA A 106 7.28 12.28 8.68
N GLU A 107 7.44 13.41 9.38
CA GLU A 107 7.37 13.44 10.83
C GLU A 107 5.96 13.06 11.30
N MET A 108 5.86 12.16 12.27
CA MET A 108 4.58 11.79 12.86
C MET A 108 4.10 12.91 13.78
N ILE A 109 3.13 13.70 13.33
CA ILE A 109 2.50 14.75 14.13
C ILE A 109 1.44 14.13 15.03
N MET A 110 1.74 13.98 16.33
CA MET A 110 0.81 13.48 17.35
C MET A 110 0.35 14.61 18.26
N ALA A 111 -0.95 14.83 18.37
CA ALA A 111 -1.51 15.72 19.38
C ALA A 111 -1.49 15.03 20.77
N PRO A 112 -1.41 15.78 21.89
CA PRO A 112 -1.43 15.20 23.23
C PRO A 112 -2.64 14.28 23.53
N GLY A 113 -3.76 14.47 22.83
CA GLY A 113 -4.95 13.65 22.95
C GLY A 113 -4.91 12.32 22.18
N ASP A 114 -4.06 12.19 21.17
CA ASP A 114 -4.09 11.06 20.23
C ASP A 114 -3.67 9.76 20.90
N LEU A 115 -2.64 9.81 21.75
CA LEU A 115 -2.22 8.65 22.52
C LEU A 115 -3.33 8.15 23.45
N LYS A 116 -4.07 9.07 24.07
CA LYS A 116 -5.20 8.72 24.94
C LYS A 116 -6.35 8.12 24.13
N ALA A 117 -6.65 8.67 22.96
CA ALA A 117 -7.68 8.16 22.06
C ALA A 117 -7.31 6.75 21.56
N TYR A 118 -6.06 6.55 21.15
CA TYR A 118 -5.51 5.26 20.74
C TYR A 118 -5.66 4.21 21.85
N ASN A 119 -5.20 4.53 23.08
CA ASN A 119 -5.26 3.60 24.21
C ASN A 119 -6.70 3.25 24.63
N LYS A 120 -7.66 4.14 24.35
CA LYS A 120 -9.08 3.91 24.66
C LYS A 120 -9.85 3.24 23.51
N ALA A 121 -9.27 3.13 22.31
CA ALA A 121 -9.96 2.62 21.15
C ALA A 121 -10.37 1.15 21.34
N THR A 122 -11.67 0.88 21.28
CA THR A 122 -12.25 -0.48 21.36
C THR A 122 -12.66 -1.01 20.01
N GLU A 123 -12.58 -0.20 18.96
CA GLU A 123 -13.03 -0.50 17.61
C GLU A 123 -12.05 0.02 16.56
N CYS A 124 -12.01 -0.66 15.41
CA CYS A 124 -11.23 -0.28 14.26
C CYS A 124 -11.80 1.00 13.63
N TRP A 125 -10.95 2.00 13.42
CA TRP A 125 -11.38 3.29 12.86
C TRP A 125 -11.88 3.19 11.41
N ILE A 126 -11.41 2.18 10.65
CA ILE A 126 -11.77 1.91 9.25
C ILE A 126 -13.11 1.17 9.15
N CYS A 127 -13.20 -0.03 9.73
CA CYS A 127 -14.37 -0.90 9.58
C CYS A 127 -15.42 -0.73 10.67
N LYS A 128 -15.12 0.02 11.73
CA LYS A 128 -15.94 0.18 12.94
C LYS A 128 -16.24 -1.12 13.68
N GLY A 129 -15.51 -2.20 13.36
CA GLY A 129 -15.61 -3.48 14.05
C GLY A 129 -14.84 -3.46 15.38
N PRO A 130 -15.31 -4.19 16.41
CA PRO A 130 -14.62 -4.24 17.70
C PRO A 130 -13.26 -4.92 17.58
N PHE A 131 -12.29 -4.46 18.35
CA PHE A 131 -11.06 -5.21 18.55
C PHE A 131 -11.36 -6.43 19.42
N LEU A 132 -10.93 -7.61 18.96
CA LEU A 132 -11.00 -8.82 19.77
C LEU A 132 -10.06 -8.63 20.96
N LYS A 133 -10.61 -8.66 22.17
CA LYS A 133 -9.78 -8.71 23.38
C LYS A 133 -9.07 -10.07 23.38
N PRO A 134 -7.73 -10.11 23.47
CA PRO A 134 -7.04 -11.37 23.64
C PRO A 134 -7.54 -12.04 24.93
N ALA A 135 -7.58 -13.38 24.93
CA ALA A 135 -7.84 -14.12 26.16
C ALA A 135 -6.79 -13.71 27.23
N PRO A 136 -7.15 -13.70 28.52
CA PRO A 136 -6.24 -13.31 29.60
C PRO A 136 -4.90 -14.06 29.55
N GLU A 137 -4.91 -15.35 29.19
CA GLU A 137 -3.69 -16.15 29.07
C GLU A 137 -2.75 -15.65 27.95
N VAL A 138 -3.30 -15.11 26.86
CA VAL A 138 -2.51 -14.55 25.76
C VAL A 138 -1.86 -13.24 26.18
N VAL A 139 -2.58 -12.39 26.93
CA VAL A 139 -2.04 -11.14 27.47
C VAL A 139 -0.88 -11.43 28.42
N GLN A 140 -1.06 -12.39 29.33
CA GLN A 140 -0.03 -12.78 30.31
C GLN A 140 1.25 -13.28 29.63
N LYS A 141 1.13 -14.17 28.64
CA LYS A 141 2.28 -14.65 27.85
C LYS A 141 2.99 -13.52 27.10
N LEU A 142 2.23 -12.51 26.65
CA LEU A 142 2.79 -11.34 25.96
C LEU A 142 3.56 -10.43 26.93
N GLU A 143 3.09 -10.27 28.16
CA GLU A 143 3.80 -9.52 29.20
C GLU A 143 5.08 -10.25 29.66
N GLU A 144 4.99 -11.56 29.90
CA GLU A 144 6.15 -12.41 30.20
C GLU A 144 7.20 -12.33 29.08
N ALA A 145 6.77 -12.43 27.81
CA ALA A 145 7.66 -12.31 26.66
C ALA A 145 8.32 -10.92 26.57
N LYS A 146 7.58 -9.84 26.87
CA LYS A 146 8.14 -8.48 26.92
C LYS A 146 9.19 -8.35 28.02
N HIS A 147 8.93 -8.90 29.20
CA HIS A 147 9.87 -8.90 30.33
C HIS A 147 11.15 -9.66 29.97
N ASN A 148 11.01 -10.88 29.44
CA ASN A 148 12.15 -11.69 29.00
C ASN A 148 12.97 -10.98 27.91
N LEU A 149 12.31 -10.28 26.98
CA LEU A 149 12.99 -9.51 25.94
C LEU A 149 13.79 -8.33 26.52
N LEU A 150 13.28 -7.70 27.57
CA LEU A 150 13.98 -6.63 28.30
C LEU A 150 15.22 -7.19 29.02
N GLU A 151 15.07 -8.30 29.74
CA GLU A 151 16.19 -8.98 30.39
C GLU A 151 17.28 -9.41 29.40
N ILE A 152 16.88 -9.95 28.23
CA ILE A 152 17.84 -10.30 27.17
C ILE A 152 18.58 -9.07 26.66
N LYS A 153 17.89 -7.95 26.44
CA LYS A 153 18.53 -6.70 25.99
C LYS A 153 19.49 -6.12 27.03
N GLU A 154 19.12 -6.19 28.31
CA GLU A 154 20.00 -5.78 29.41
C GLU A 154 21.22 -6.69 29.50
N TRP A 155 21.04 -8.00 29.38
CA TRP A 155 22.12 -8.98 29.36
C TRP A 155 23.06 -8.78 28.16
N GLU A 156 22.52 -8.57 26.95
CA GLU A 156 23.30 -8.24 25.75
C GLU A 156 24.11 -6.95 25.96
N SER A 157 23.52 -5.91 26.55
CA SER A 157 24.18 -4.65 26.87
C SER A 157 25.33 -4.81 27.88
N CYS A 158 25.16 -5.68 28.89
CA CYS A 158 26.23 -6.02 29.83
C CYS A 158 27.35 -6.82 29.16
N MET A 159 27.01 -7.83 28.36
CA MET A 159 27.99 -8.65 27.63
C MET A 159 28.81 -7.84 26.62
N GLU A 160 28.20 -6.85 25.96
CA GLU A 160 28.90 -5.94 25.05
C GLU A 160 29.96 -5.07 25.76
N LYS A 161 29.82 -4.81 27.07
CA LYS A 161 30.79 -4.06 27.87
C LYS A 161 31.96 -4.93 28.32
N GLU A 162 31.71 -6.20 28.62
CA GLU A 162 32.72 -7.11 29.18
C GLU A 162 33.56 -7.83 28.12
N HIS A 163 33.01 -8.04 26.91
CA HIS A 163 33.67 -8.81 25.84
C HIS A 163 33.48 -8.18 24.45
N PRO A 164 34.25 -7.13 24.10
CA PRO A 164 34.09 -6.38 22.85
C PRO A 164 34.34 -7.22 21.58
N GLU A 165 35.16 -8.27 21.66
CA GLU A 165 35.48 -9.14 20.52
C GLU A 165 34.29 -10.02 20.10
N LYS A 166 33.42 -10.37 21.07
CA LYS A 166 32.18 -11.11 20.82
C LYS A 166 31.10 -10.24 20.16
N LYS A 167 31.20 -8.91 20.29
CA LYS A 167 30.29 -7.94 19.65
C LYS A 167 30.38 -8.02 18.12
N GLU A 168 31.58 -8.18 17.57
CA GLU A 168 31.78 -8.27 16.13
C GLU A 168 31.22 -9.58 15.56
N ALA A 169 31.40 -10.69 16.28
CA ALA A 169 30.79 -11.98 15.93
C ALA A 169 29.25 -11.94 15.97
N GLN A 170 28.65 -11.36 17.02
CA GLN A 170 27.20 -11.18 17.13
C GLN A 170 26.64 -10.24 16.06
N LYS A 171 27.37 -9.16 15.72
CA LYS A 171 27.01 -8.24 14.63
C LYS A 171 27.00 -8.97 13.29
N ARG A 172 28.06 -9.72 12.96
CA ARG A 172 28.15 -10.53 11.74
C ARG A 172 27.04 -11.59 11.65
N TYR A 173 26.69 -12.22 12.77
CA TYR A 173 25.58 -13.17 12.83
C TYR A 173 24.22 -12.49 12.61
N ARG A 174 23.96 -11.34 13.24
CA ARG A 174 22.74 -10.53 13.00
C ARG A 174 22.64 -10.07 11.55
N GLU A 175 23.75 -9.62 10.95
CA GLU A 175 23.81 -9.24 9.53
C GLU A 175 23.52 -10.43 8.61
N ALA A 176 24.08 -11.62 8.90
CA ALA A 176 23.80 -12.84 8.15
C ALA A 176 22.33 -13.27 8.23
N LEU A 177 21.72 -13.23 9.42
CA LEU A 177 20.28 -13.48 9.62
C LEU A 177 19.40 -12.46 8.89
N SER A 178 19.79 -11.18 8.93
CA SER A 178 19.09 -10.10 8.23
C SER A 178 19.13 -10.32 6.71
N ALA A 179 20.28 -10.72 6.17
CA ALA A 179 20.44 -11.06 4.76
C ALA A 179 19.63 -12.31 4.36
N LEU A 180 19.55 -13.31 5.22
CA LEU A 180 18.72 -14.50 5.01
C LEU A 180 17.22 -14.14 4.97
N ASN A 181 16.75 -13.36 5.95
CA ASN A 181 15.36 -12.91 6.02
C ASN A 181 14.97 -12.00 4.85
N ARG A 182 15.90 -11.18 4.34
CA ARG A 182 15.68 -10.36 3.14
C ARG A 182 15.50 -11.25 1.89
N LYS A 183 16.33 -12.29 1.73
CA LYS A 183 16.15 -13.31 0.66
C LYS A 183 14.84 -14.07 0.76
N VAL A 184 14.38 -14.40 1.98
CA VAL A 184 13.08 -15.06 2.19
C VAL A 184 11.93 -14.14 1.79
N LYS A 185 11.99 -12.85 2.13
CA LYS A 185 11.01 -11.85 1.68
C LYS A 185 11.00 -11.68 0.16
N ASP A 186 12.17 -11.68 -0.49
CA ASP A 186 12.27 -11.58 -1.95
C ASP A 186 11.66 -12.82 -2.64
N TYR A 187 11.80 -14.01 -2.03
CA TYR A 187 11.15 -15.24 -2.50
C TYR A 187 9.61 -15.20 -2.33
N ASP A 188 9.11 -14.62 -1.24
CA ASP A 188 7.67 -14.48 -0.94
C ASP A 188 6.94 -13.54 -1.91
N HIS A 189 7.65 -12.61 -2.58
CA HIS A 189 7.04 -11.67 -3.53
C HIS A 189 6.99 -12.20 -4.98
N ILE A 190 7.82 -13.18 -5.35
CA ILE A 190 7.97 -13.62 -6.75
C ILE A 190 7.14 -14.86 -7.08
N ASN A 191 6.92 -15.79 -6.13
CA ASN A 191 6.35 -17.12 -6.46
C ASN A 191 4.99 -17.46 -5.84
N GLY A 192 4.37 -16.56 -5.08
CA GLY A 192 2.98 -16.73 -4.59
C GLY A 192 2.72 -17.96 -3.70
N ASN A 193 3.75 -18.71 -3.31
CA ASN A 193 3.66 -19.86 -2.43
C ASN A 193 4.07 -19.46 -1.01
N TYR A 194 3.10 -19.38 -0.11
CA TYR A 194 3.32 -19.12 1.30
C TYR A 194 3.80 -20.41 1.99
N PRO A 195 4.99 -20.44 2.62
CA PRO A 195 5.31 -21.52 3.53
C PRO A 195 4.44 -21.37 4.79
N LEU A 196 3.52 -22.30 4.97
CA LEU A 196 2.92 -22.61 6.26
C LEU A 196 4.05 -23.14 7.16
N LEU A 197 4.46 -22.34 8.15
CA LEU A 197 5.19 -22.86 9.29
C LEU A 197 4.44 -22.43 10.56
N LEU A 198 3.92 -23.47 11.21
CA LEU A 198 3.40 -23.51 12.59
C LEU A 198 4.47 -23.06 13.59
#